data_AF-A0A1M5JIT4-F1
#
_entry.id   AF-A0A1M5JIT4-F1
#
_cell.length_a   1.000
_cell.length_b   1.000
_cell.length_c   1.000
_cell.angle_alpha   90.00
_cell.angle_beta   90.00
_cell.angle_gamma   90.00
#
_symmetry.space_group_name_H-M   'P 1'
#
loop_
_entity.id
_entity.type
_entity.pdbx_description
1 polymer ?
#
loop_
_entity_poly.entity_id
_entity_poly.type
_entity_poly.pdbx_seq_one_letter_code
_entity_poly.pdbx_strand_id
1 'polypeptide(L)'
;MRIFSIRILRCLVSLEMSNKIALVSLDFAGTGSVCGGNKELSAMDAHLVETTIRAYLTEIRSRLDKAAGIGRAADACAGAGFHEKGLEVALDMEQLLYEATTLLNAASLINRISRQS
;
A
#
# COMPACT_ATOMS: atom_id res chain seq x y z
N MET A 1 -18.66 2.87 -2.81
CA MET A 1 -17.19 2.70 -2.89
C MET A 1 -16.71 1.65 -3.88
N ARG A 2 -17.56 0.79 -4.47
CA ARG A 2 -17.18 -0.13 -5.57
C ARG A 2 -16.76 0.55 -6.89
N ILE A 3 -16.94 1.86 -6.98
CA ILE A 3 -16.69 2.68 -8.18
C ILE A 3 -15.20 3.06 -8.32
N PHE A 4 -14.42 3.09 -7.22
CA PHE A 4 -13.04 3.59 -7.27
C PHE A 4 -12.04 2.55 -7.80
N SER A 5 -12.16 1.28 -7.40
CA SER A 5 -11.27 0.21 -7.88
C SER A 5 -11.54 -0.17 -9.34
N ILE A 6 -12.81 -0.26 -9.76
CA ILE A 6 -13.19 -0.49 -11.16
C ILE A 6 -12.72 0.66 -12.08
N ARG A 7 -12.65 1.91 -11.59
CA ARG A 7 -12.13 3.04 -12.39
C ARG A 7 -10.62 2.99 -12.59
N ILE A 8 -9.85 2.57 -11.59
CA ILE A 8 -8.39 2.40 -11.74
C ILE A 8 -8.10 1.27 -12.74
N LEU A 9 -8.83 0.15 -12.67
CA LEU A 9 -8.64 -0.96 -13.61
C LEU A 9 -9.11 -0.62 -15.04
N ARG A 10 -10.16 0.21 -15.21
CA ARG A 10 -10.53 0.75 -16.54
C ARG A 10 -9.51 1.74 -17.11
N CYS A 11 -8.78 2.45 -16.26
CA CYS A 11 -7.68 3.31 -16.71
C CYS A 11 -6.52 2.49 -17.29
N LEU A 12 -6.32 1.25 -16.81
CA LEU A 12 -5.26 0.34 -17.25
C LEU A 12 -5.59 -0.39 -18.56
N VAL A 13 -6.86 -0.78 -18.76
CA VAL A 13 -7.28 -1.52 -19.97
C VAL A 13 -7.43 -0.61 -21.21
N SER A 14 -7.47 0.72 -21.04
CA SER A 14 -7.45 1.64 -22.19
C SER A 14 -6.03 1.89 -22.76
N LEU A 15 -4.99 1.28 -22.17
CA LEU A 15 -3.61 1.37 -22.63
C LEU A 15 -3.21 0.22 -23.58
N GLU A 16 -4.17 -0.43 -24.25
CA GLU A 16 -3.85 -1.48 -25.24
C GLU A 16 -3.92 -0.99 -26.69
N MET A 17 -4.26 0.28 -26.96
CA MET A 17 -4.19 0.86 -28.30
C MET A 17 -3.85 2.35 -28.29
N SER A 18 -2.59 2.71 -28.02
CA SER A 18 -2.03 4.00 -28.45
C SER A 18 -0.51 3.98 -28.43
N ASN A 19 0.09 3.22 -29.35
CA ASN A 19 1.52 3.31 -29.62
C ASN A 19 1.81 4.50 -30.55
N LYS A 20 1.81 5.71 -29.98
CA LYS A 20 2.45 6.91 -30.53
C LYS A 20 2.84 7.81 -29.35
N ILE A 21 3.95 7.46 -28.70
CA ILE A 21 4.64 8.43 -27.83
C ILE A 21 5.21 9.48 -28.78
N ALA A 22 4.58 10.65 -28.83
CA ALA A 22 5.19 11.81 -29.45
C ALA A 22 6.51 12.06 -28.71
N LEU A 23 7.62 11.99 -29.43
CA LEU A 23 8.95 12.30 -28.92
C LEU A 23 9.00 13.81 -28.71
N VAL A 24 8.43 14.28 -27.61
CA VAL A 24 8.60 15.65 -27.13
C VAL A 24 9.96 15.67 -26.44
N SER A 25 10.96 16.25 -27.08
CA SER A 25 12.21 16.61 -26.40
C SER A 25 11.88 17.65 -25.34
N LEU A 26 11.59 17.19 -24.12
CA LEU A 26 11.55 18.04 -22.94
C LEU A 26 13.01 18.26 -22.52
N ASP A 27 13.62 19.31 -23.06
CA ASP A 27 14.87 19.86 -22.53
C ASP A 27 14.58 20.48 -21.15
N PHE A 28 14.54 19.63 -20.14
CA PHE A 28 14.60 20.09 -18.76
C PHE A 28 16.02 20.58 -18.53
N ALA A 29 16.23 21.89 -18.62
CA ALA A 29 17.45 22.53 -18.16
C ALA A 29 17.75 22.00 -16.75
N GLY A 30 18.77 21.15 -16.64
CA GLY A 30 19.15 20.46 -15.42
C GLY A 30 19.61 21.48 -14.39
N THR A 31 18.68 22.01 -13.62
CA THR A 31 19.02 22.64 -12.35
C THR A 31 19.45 21.51 -11.43
N GLY A 32 20.75 21.46 -11.16
CA GLY A 32 21.36 20.41 -10.36
C GLY A 32 20.60 20.21 -9.06
N SER A 33 20.39 18.94 -8.69
CA SER A 33 19.85 18.55 -7.39
C SER A 33 20.83 19.02 -6.31
N VAL A 34 20.47 20.07 -5.56
CA VAL A 34 21.30 20.62 -4.48
C VAL A 34 21.03 19.83 -3.20
N CYS A 35 21.32 18.53 -3.20
CA CYS A 35 21.46 17.75 -1.97
C CYS A 35 22.88 17.98 -1.40
N GLY A 36 23.23 19.24 -1.17
CA GLY A 36 24.52 19.68 -0.63
C GLY A 36 24.31 20.30 0.75
N GLY A 37 24.12 19.45 1.75
CA GLY A 37 24.12 19.88 3.13
C GLY A 37 24.53 18.71 4.00
N ASN A 38 25.75 18.76 4.54
CA ASN A 38 26.17 17.90 5.65
C ASN A 38 25.31 18.24 6.87
N LYS A 39 24.07 17.75 6.89
CA LYS A 39 23.37 17.51 8.14
C LYS A 39 23.85 16.15 8.58
N GLU A 40 24.69 16.18 9.60
CA GLU A 40 24.83 15.09 10.56
C GLU A 40 23.46 14.39 10.67
N LEU A 41 23.39 13.18 10.10
CA LEU A 41 22.24 12.31 10.25
C LEU A 41 22.21 11.98 11.74
N SER A 42 21.55 12.82 12.53
CA SER A 42 21.25 12.49 13.93
C SER A 42 20.64 11.11 13.92
N ALA A 43 21.27 10.18 14.65
CA ALA A 43 20.74 8.84 14.84
C ALA A 43 19.24 8.93 15.12
N MET A 44 18.44 8.21 14.33
CA MET A 44 17.01 8.13 14.59
C MET A 44 16.84 7.65 16.03
N ASP A 45 16.07 8.40 16.82
CA ASP A 45 15.81 8.06 18.22
C ASP A 45 15.28 6.61 18.31
N ALA A 46 16.06 5.74 18.96
CA ALA A 46 15.77 4.33 19.08
C ALA A 46 14.41 4.07 19.76
N HIS A 47 14.04 4.91 20.74
CA HIS A 47 12.75 4.80 21.42
C HIS A 47 11.59 5.18 20.48
N LEU A 48 11.78 6.20 19.65
CA LEU A 48 10.81 6.59 18.63
C LEU A 48 10.64 5.49 17.57
N VAL A 49 11.75 4.88 17.13
CA VAL A 49 11.75 3.75 16.20
C VAL A 49 10.95 2.58 16.77
N GLU A 50 11.25 2.15 17.99
CA GLU A 50 10.54 1.03 18.64
C GLU A 50 9.05 1.33 18.77
N THR A 51 8.70 2.53 19.25
CA THR A 51 7.30 2.95 19.43
C THR A 51 6.55 2.94 18.10
N THR A 52 7.17 3.44 17.03
CA THR A 52 6.58 3.51 15.70
C THR A 52 6.37 2.11 15.10
N ILE A 53 7.37 1.22 15.20
CA ILE A 53 7.26 -0.15 14.73
C ILE A 53 6.15 -0.88 15.48
N ARG A 54 6.07 -0.74 16.81
CA ARG A 54 5.00 -1.33 17.64
C ARG A 54 3.62 -0.83 17.22
N ALA A 55 3.48 0.46 16.94
CA ALA A 55 2.23 1.04 16.45
C ALA A 55 1.82 0.42 15.10
N TYR A 56 2.75 0.32 14.15
CA TYR A 56 2.47 -0.32 12.85
C TYR A 56 2.10 -1.80 12.99
N LEU A 57 2.79 -2.56 13.82
CA LEU A 57 2.45 -3.97 14.06
C LEU A 57 1.06 -4.14 14.69
N THR A 58 0.69 -3.26 15.62
CA THR A 58 -0.65 -3.24 16.23
C THR A 58 -1.72 -2.97 15.18
N GLU A 59 -1.45 -2.02 14.28
CA GLU A 59 -2.40 -1.63 13.26
C GLU A 59 -2.52 -2.67 12.12
N ILE A 60 -1.42 -3.31 11.74
CA ILE A 60 -1.43 -4.47 10.84
C ILE A 60 -2.32 -5.57 11.40
N ARG A 61 -2.14 -5.93 12.68
CA ARG A 61 -2.98 -6.92 13.35
C ARG A 61 -4.45 -6.52 13.30
N SER A 62 -4.78 -5.29 13.70
CA SER A 62 -6.16 -4.78 13.70
C SER A 62 -6.84 -4.92 12.32
N ARG A 63 -6.12 -4.62 11.24
CA ARG A 63 -6.61 -4.74 9.87
C ARG A 63 -6.78 -6.19 9.43
N LEU A 64 -5.82 -7.05 9.77
CA LEU A 64 -5.91 -8.48 9.46
C LEU A 64 -7.02 -9.19 10.26
N ASP A 65 -7.26 -8.79 11.52
CA ASP A 65 -8.37 -9.32 12.33
C ASP A 65 -9.72 -8.96 11.70
N LYS A 66 -9.87 -7.74 11.17
CA LYS A 66 -11.06 -7.32 10.41
C LYS A 66 -11.19 -8.10 9.10
N ALA A 67 -10.11 -8.25 8.34
CA ALA A 67 -10.11 -9.01 7.09
C ALA A 67 -10.49 -10.49 7.33
N ALA A 68 -9.96 -11.10 8.40
CA ALA A 68 -10.34 -12.45 8.79
C ALA A 68 -11.84 -12.56 9.14
N GLY A 69 -12.42 -11.53 9.76
CA GLY A 69 -13.87 -11.44 9.98
C GLY A 69 -14.68 -11.45 8.68
N ILE A 70 -14.26 -10.65 7.70
CA ILE A 70 -14.88 -10.61 6.36
C ILE A 70 -14.73 -11.96 5.65
N GLY A 71 -13.53 -12.56 5.69
CA GLY A 71 -13.28 -13.87 5.09
C GLY A 71 -14.18 -14.97 5.65
N ARG A 72 -14.43 -14.99 6.97
CA ARG A 72 -15.39 -15.92 7.58
C ARG A 72 -16.83 -15.68 7.10
N ALA A 73 -17.23 -14.41 6.94
CA ALA A 73 -18.56 -14.09 6.42
C ALA A 73 -18.72 -14.51 4.96
N ALA A 74 -17.68 -14.30 4.14
CA ALA A 74 -17.64 -14.76 2.74
C ALA A 74 -17.73 -16.30 2.63
N ASP A 75 -16.97 -17.02 3.46
CA ASP A 75 -16.99 -18.48 3.52
C ASP A 75 -18.37 -19.03 3.93
N ALA A 76 -19.00 -18.44 4.95
CA ALA A 76 -20.36 -18.80 5.33
C ALA A 76 -21.38 -18.56 4.21
N CYS A 77 -21.24 -17.49 3.42
CA CYS A 77 -22.09 -17.24 2.25
C CYS A 77 -21.90 -18.32 1.18
N ALA A 78 -20.64 -18.68 0.88
CA ALA A 78 -20.33 -19.72 -0.08
C ALA A 78 -20.86 -21.10 0.39
N GLY A 79 -20.66 -21.44 1.67
CA GLY A 79 -21.15 -22.68 2.27
C GLY A 79 -22.69 -22.81 2.28
N ALA A 80 -23.41 -21.68 2.26
CA ALA A 80 -24.86 -21.65 2.10
C ALA A 80 -25.34 -21.68 0.63
N GLY A 81 -24.42 -21.80 -0.33
CA GLY A 81 -24.70 -21.83 -1.77
C GLY A 81 -24.71 -20.47 -2.45
N PHE A 82 -24.50 -19.36 -1.71
CA PHE A 82 -24.47 -18.00 -2.25
C PHE A 82 -23.05 -17.59 -2.70
N HIS A 83 -22.47 -18.33 -3.63
CA HIS A 83 -21.08 -18.16 -4.09
C HIS A 83 -20.76 -16.74 -4.57
N GLU A 84 -21.63 -16.15 -5.41
CA GLU A 84 -21.44 -14.79 -5.93
C GLU A 84 -21.44 -13.74 -4.81
N LYS A 85 -22.33 -13.91 -3.83
CA LYS A 85 -22.41 -13.03 -2.66
C LYS A 85 -21.21 -13.24 -1.72
N GLY A 86 -20.74 -14.47 -1.57
CA GLY A 86 -19.51 -14.77 -0.85
C GLY A 86 -18.30 -14.07 -1.47
N LEU A 87 -18.19 -14.09 -2.79
CA LEU A 87 -17.16 -13.34 -3.52
C LEU A 87 -17.32 -11.82 -3.31
N GLU A 88 -18.53 -11.28 -3.45
CA GLU A 88 -18.81 -9.85 -3.21
C GLU A 88 -18.38 -9.39 -1.82
N VAL A 89 -18.64 -10.20 -0.79
CA VAL A 89 -18.19 -9.93 0.59
C VAL A 89 -16.67 -10.05 0.71
N ALA A 90 -16.04 -11.06 0.09
CA ALA A 90 -14.59 -11.25 0.16
C ALA A 90 -13.81 -10.05 -0.40
N LEU A 91 -14.34 -9.36 -1.40
CA LEU A 91 -13.72 -8.16 -1.99
C LEU A 91 -13.60 -7.00 -0.98
N ASP A 92 -14.38 -6.98 0.10
CA ASP A 92 -14.24 -5.96 1.14
C ASP A 92 -12.89 -6.07 1.91
N MET A 93 -12.15 -7.19 1.74
CA MET A 93 -10.79 -7.34 2.30
C MET A 93 -9.71 -6.58 1.53
N GLU A 94 -9.92 -6.22 0.26
CA GLU A 94 -8.87 -5.66 -0.62
C GLU A 94 -8.18 -4.45 0.01
N GLN A 95 -8.98 -3.52 0.53
CA GLN A 95 -8.47 -2.30 1.17
C GLN A 95 -7.66 -2.62 2.43
N LEU A 96 -8.14 -3.56 3.26
CA LEU A 96 -7.47 -3.93 4.51
C LEU A 96 -6.10 -4.58 4.23
N LEU A 97 -6.02 -5.43 3.20
CA LEU A 97 -4.78 -6.08 2.78
C LEU A 97 -3.79 -5.07 2.19
N TYR A 98 -4.25 -4.13 1.38
CA TYR A 98 -3.42 -3.05 0.84
C TYR A 98 -2.80 -2.20 1.97
N GLU A 99 -3.62 -1.79 2.93
CA GLU A 99 -3.17 -0.96 4.05
C GLU A 99 -2.21 -1.72 4.97
N ALA A 100 -2.50 -3.00 5.28
CA ALA A 100 -1.61 -3.84 6.07
C ALA A 100 -0.24 -4.03 5.40
N THR A 101 -0.22 -4.24 4.08
CA THR A 101 1.02 -4.36 3.30
C THR A 101 1.80 -3.04 3.30
N THR A 102 1.09 -1.91 3.15
CA THR A 102 1.70 -0.58 3.21
C THR A 102 2.36 -0.31 4.57
N LEU A 103 1.68 -0.64 5.67
CA LEU A 103 2.23 -0.51 7.03
C LEU A 103 3.43 -1.44 7.25
N LEU A 104 3.40 -2.66 6.71
CA LEU A 104 4.53 -3.60 6.80
C LEU A 104 5.76 -3.06 6.06
N ASN A 105 5.56 -2.50 4.87
CA ASN A 105 6.62 -1.88 4.09
C ASN A 105 7.21 -0.66 4.82
N ALA A 106 6.36 0.17 5.43
CA ALA A 106 6.80 1.31 6.24
C ALA A 106 7.62 0.88 7.47
N ALA A 107 7.14 -0.12 8.23
CA ALA A 107 7.86 -0.69 9.36
C ALA A 107 9.23 -1.24 8.95
N SER A 108 9.27 -1.96 7.82
CA SER A 108 10.50 -2.51 7.26
C SER A 108 11.48 -1.43 6.84
N LEU A 109 11.01 -0.32 6.27
CA LEU A 109 11.84 0.82 5.89
C LEU A 109 12.43 1.51 7.12
N ILE A 110 11.63 1.79 8.14
CA ILE A 110 12.10 2.41 9.40
C ILE A 110 13.12 1.52 10.09
N ASN A 111 12.88 0.21 10.17
CA ASN A 111 13.82 -0.74 10.74
C ASN A 111 15.15 -0.81 9.97
N ARG A 112 15.14 -0.57 8.65
CA ARG A 112 16.37 -0.51 7.85
C ARG A 112 17.14 0.78 8.08
N ILE A 113 16.47 1.92 8.02
CA ILE A 113 17.11 3.24 8.17
C ILE A 113 17.70 3.39 9.58
N SER A 114 16.99 2.96 10.61
CA SER A 114 17.49 3.00 12.00
C SER A 114 18.73 2.15 12.26
N ARG A 115 19.00 1.13 11.43
CA ARG A 115 20.21 0.29 11.51
C ARG A 115 21.37 0.81 10.66
N GLN A 116 21.11 1.77 9.77
CA GLN A 116 22.12 2.39 8.91
C GLN A 116 22.68 3.69 9.50
N SER A 117 22.05 4.18 10.57
CA SER A 117 22.48 5.35 11.32
C SER A 117 23.28 4.97 12.56
#